data_AF-A0A9N7NFH1-F1
#
_entry.id   AF-A0A9N7NFH1-F1
#
_cell.length_a   1.000
_cell.length_b   1.000
_cell.length_c   1.000
_cell.angle_alpha   90.00
_cell.angle_beta   90.00
_cell.angle_gamma   90.00
#
_symmetry.space_group_name_H-M   'P 1'
#
loop_
_entity.id
_entity.type
_entity.pdbx_description
1 polymer ?
#
loop_
_entity_poly.entity_id
_entity_poly.type
_entity_poly.pdbx_seq_one_letter_code
_entity_poly.pdbx_strand_id
1 'polypeptide(L)'
;MNSFTTKKSLPPIHGLLALAFLLVAGVQWASAQNCGCTNNLCCSRFGYCGTGDPYCGDGCQAGPCYASQGGGNLGNIVTDAFFNGIANRAGANCPGRGFYTRSAFLQAARSYPQFGTGSQDVARREVAAFFAHVTHETGSLCYREEIGGASRDYCDENNRENPCAPNRGYYGRGPLQLSWNYNYGPAGRSIGFDGLNDPDIVARDPVISFRTALWFWMNNCHNRITSGQGFGSTIRAINSMECNGGNPNTVTARVNYFRDYCNQLGVDPGANLRC
;
A
#
# COMPACT_ATOMS: atom_id res chain seq x y z
N MET A 1 -24.60 97.03 -21.68
CA MET A 1 -24.89 98.15 -20.76
C MET A 1 -24.92 97.61 -19.34
N ASN A 2 -24.15 98.27 -18.48
CA ASN A 2 -24.18 98.32 -17.01
C ASN A 2 -23.81 97.08 -16.17
N SER A 3 -22.56 97.14 -15.70
CA SER A 3 -22.02 96.67 -14.41
C SER A 3 -22.79 97.26 -13.21
N PHE A 4 -22.80 96.58 -12.05
CA PHE A 4 -22.67 97.11 -10.66
C PHE A 4 -22.91 95.94 -9.64
N THR A 5 -21.88 95.24 -9.13
CA THR A 5 -21.13 95.38 -7.84
C THR A 5 -21.82 95.09 -6.48
N THR A 6 -21.12 94.23 -5.70
CA THR A 6 -20.92 94.19 -4.22
C THR A 6 -22.05 93.64 -3.32
N LYS A 7 -21.83 92.91 -2.20
CA LYS A 7 -20.77 92.98 -1.16
C LYS A 7 -20.81 91.75 -0.18
N LYS A 8 -19.62 91.23 0.18
CA LYS A 8 -19.06 90.74 1.48
C LYS A 8 -19.95 90.07 2.57
N SER A 9 -19.54 88.88 3.07
CA SER A 9 -18.83 88.67 4.37
C SER A 9 -18.70 87.19 4.80
N LEU A 10 -17.49 86.73 5.16
CA LEU A 10 -17.15 85.51 5.94
C LEU A 10 -16.66 85.94 7.34
N PRO A 11 -16.83 85.14 8.43
CA PRO A 11 -15.77 84.21 8.91
C PRO A 11 -16.33 83.01 9.78
N PRO A 12 -15.55 82.22 10.56
CA PRO A 12 -14.14 81.82 10.47
C PRO A 12 -13.92 80.28 10.37
N ILE A 13 -12.67 79.91 10.02
CA ILE A 13 -12.09 78.56 9.96
C ILE A 13 -11.21 78.38 11.21
N HIS A 14 -11.33 77.27 11.95
CA HIS A 14 -10.28 76.53 12.70
C HIS A 14 -10.93 75.19 13.16
N GLY A 15 -10.46 73.97 12.92
CA GLY A 15 -9.24 73.49 12.28
C GLY A 15 -9.27 71.96 12.09
N LEU A 16 -8.42 71.50 11.17
CA LEU A 16 -7.73 70.20 11.09
C LEU A 16 -8.39 68.92 11.64
N LEU A 17 -8.66 67.95 10.75
CA LEU A 17 -7.79 66.77 10.60
C LEU A 17 -8.25 65.90 9.41
N ALA A 18 -7.31 65.65 8.50
CA ALA A 18 -7.46 64.86 7.30
C ALA A 18 -7.40 63.37 7.59
N LEU A 19 -8.14 62.55 6.84
CA LEU A 19 -7.72 61.20 6.49
C LEU A 19 -8.38 60.75 5.19
N ALA A 20 -7.58 60.74 4.13
CA ALA A 20 -7.84 60.03 2.90
C ALA A 20 -7.56 58.54 3.12
N PHE A 21 -8.42 57.65 2.60
CA PHE A 21 -8.03 56.28 2.34
C PHE A 21 -8.47 55.81 0.96
N LEU A 22 -7.47 55.23 0.29
CA LEU A 22 -7.40 54.77 -1.09
C LEU A 22 -8.38 53.64 -1.44
N LEU A 23 -8.94 53.72 -2.64
CA LEU A 23 -9.51 52.59 -3.37
C LEU A 23 -8.38 51.70 -3.93
N VAL A 24 -8.27 50.46 -3.45
CA VAL A 24 -7.49 49.40 -4.11
C VAL A 24 -8.25 48.08 -4.08
N ALA A 25 -8.58 47.60 -5.29
CA ALA A 25 -8.80 46.23 -5.76
C ALA A 25 -9.51 45.18 -4.86
N GLY A 26 -10.74 44.83 -5.25
CA GLY A 26 -11.37 43.54 -4.94
C GLY A 26 -11.24 42.57 -6.11
N VAL A 27 -10.02 42.18 -6.49
CA VAL A 27 -9.83 40.85 -7.09
C VAL A 27 -10.27 39.87 -6.01
N GLN A 28 -11.17 38.93 -6.33
CA GLN A 28 -11.46 37.82 -5.41
C GLN A 28 -10.19 36.98 -5.29
N TRP A 29 -9.34 37.37 -4.34
CA TRP A 29 -8.31 36.52 -3.81
C TRP A 29 -9.04 35.40 -3.06
N ALA A 30 -9.11 34.23 -3.70
CA ALA A 30 -9.23 32.99 -2.94
C ALA A 30 -8.02 32.94 -2.00
N SER A 31 -8.23 33.26 -0.73
CA SER A 31 -7.23 33.22 0.33
C SER A 31 -7.96 32.64 1.55
N ALA A 32 -7.59 31.52 2.15
CA ALA A 32 -6.32 30.80 2.13
C ALA A 32 -6.55 29.29 2.26
N GLN A 33 -5.65 28.53 1.63
CA GLN A 33 -5.48 27.07 1.70
C GLN A 33 -4.88 26.63 3.05
N ASN A 34 -5.45 27.09 4.17
CA ASN A 34 -4.88 26.84 5.48
C ASN A 34 -5.60 25.67 6.16
N CYS A 35 -5.09 24.47 5.95
CA CYS A 35 -5.63 23.25 6.54
C CYS A 35 -5.52 23.26 8.07
N GLY A 36 -6.64 23.54 8.76
CA GLY A 36 -6.78 23.53 10.22
C GLY A 36 -7.48 22.27 10.75
N CYS A 37 -7.22 21.10 10.16
CA CYS A 37 -7.89 19.86 10.53
C CYS A 37 -7.58 19.45 11.99
N THR A 38 -8.56 18.88 12.67
CA THR A 38 -8.38 18.27 14.00
C THR A 38 -7.30 17.19 13.97
N ASN A 39 -6.66 16.95 15.11
CA ASN A 39 -5.62 15.93 15.26
C ASN A 39 -6.12 14.58 14.68
N ASN A 40 -5.30 13.97 13.80
CA ASN A 40 -5.53 12.72 13.07
C ASN A 40 -6.37 12.78 11.77
N LEU A 41 -6.80 13.96 11.30
CA LEU A 41 -7.46 14.10 9.99
C LEU A 41 -6.52 14.67 8.94
N CYS A 42 -6.60 14.12 7.72
CA CYS A 42 -5.85 14.58 6.57
C CYS A 42 -6.58 15.72 5.88
N CYS A 43 -5.82 16.66 5.32
CA CYS A 43 -6.34 17.70 4.46
C CYS A 43 -6.14 17.30 2.99
N SER A 44 -7.23 17.07 2.28
CA SER A 44 -7.20 16.68 0.87
C SER A 44 -6.55 17.74 -0.01
N ARG A 45 -6.24 17.36 -1.25
CA ARG A 45 -5.79 18.30 -2.30
C ARG A 45 -6.77 19.44 -2.60
N PHE A 46 -8.01 19.30 -2.15
CA PHE A 46 -9.08 20.29 -2.31
C PHE A 46 -9.40 21.05 -1.00
N GLY A 47 -8.64 20.82 0.07
CA GLY A 47 -8.81 21.52 1.35
C GLY A 47 -9.89 20.94 2.27
N TYR A 48 -10.31 19.69 2.07
CA TYR A 48 -11.29 19.03 2.96
C TYR A 48 -10.60 18.14 3.99
N CYS A 49 -11.12 18.13 5.22
CA CYS A 49 -10.60 17.27 6.29
C CYS A 49 -11.30 15.90 6.30
N GLY A 50 -10.53 14.82 6.40
CA GLY A 50 -11.08 13.48 6.51
C GLY A 50 -10.03 12.38 6.59
N THR A 51 -10.48 11.14 6.51
CA THR A 51 -9.64 9.93 6.54
C THR A 51 -9.78 9.14 5.25
N GLY A 52 -8.78 8.32 4.93
CA GLY A 52 -8.80 7.49 3.73
C GLY A 52 -8.31 8.24 2.48
N ASP A 53 -8.21 7.51 1.38
CA ASP A 53 -7.51 7.93 0.16
C ASP A 53 -7.99 9.25 -0.45
N PRO A 54 -9.30 9.61 -0.44
CA PRO A 54 -9.75 10.90 -0.97
C PRO A 54 -9.21 12.12 -0.21
N TYR A 55 -8.80 11.93 1.05
CA TYR A 55 -8.34 12.99 1.94
C TYR A 55 -6.85 12.91 2.23
N CYS A 56 -6.36 11.69 2.46
CA CYS A 56 -4.98 11.43 2.84
C CYS A 56 -4.08 11.06 1.66
N GLY A 57 -4.65 10.79 0.49
CA GLY A 57 -3.94 10.33 -0.70
C GLY A 57 -3.22 11.43 -1.48
N ASP A 58 -3.24 11.31 -2.80
CA ASP A 58 -2.50 12.18 -3.70
C ASP A 58 -2.89 13.67 -3.55
N GLY A 59 -1.87 14.52 -3.45
CA GLY A 59 -2.03 15.96 -3.22
C GLY A 59 -2.52 16.36 -1.83
N CYS A 60 -2.56 15.45 -0.86
CA CYS A 60 -2.85 15.80 0.53
C CYS A 60 -1.89 16.90 1.03
N GLN A 61 -2.47 17.94 1.63
CA GLN A 61 -1.81 19.20 1.95
C GLN A 61 -1.29 19.27 3.39
N ALA A 62 -1.95 18.59 4.35
CA ALA A 62 -1.60 18.59 5.77
C ALA A 62 -2.24 17.42 6.55
N GLY A 63 -1.83 17.18 7.80
CA GLY A 63 -2.30 16.05 8.62
C GLY A 63 -1.51 14.77 8.34
N PRO A 64 -2.03 13.57 8.70
CA PRO A 64 -1.38 12.29 8.39
C PRO A 64 -1.56 11.92 6.92
N CYS A 65 -1.28 12.86 6.02
CA CYS A 65 -1.14 12.62 4.60
C CYS A 65 -0.28 11.38 4.42
N TYR A 66 -0.60 10.59 3.41
CA TYR A 66 0.25 9.48 3.00
C TYR A 66 1.60 9.93 2.44
N ALA A 67 1.92 11.24 2.59
CA ALA A 67 3.16 11.97 2.39
C ALA A 67 4.19 11.20 1.56
N SER A 68 4.30 11.63 0.30
CA SER A 68 5.48 11.80 -0.56
C SER A 68 6.90 11.48 0.00
N GLN A 69 7.09 10.34 0.65
CA GLN A 69 8.37 9.69 0.97
C GLN A 69 8.11 8.18 0.92
N GLY A 70 8.47 7.54 -0.21
CA GLY A 70 8.46 6.08 -0.39
C GLY A 70 7.19 5.44 -1.00
N GLY A 71 5.99 6.02 -0.80
CA GLY A 71 4.72 5.37 -1.22
C GLY A 71 4.14 5.80 -2.57
N GLY A 72 4.51 6.96 -3.10
CA GLY A 72 3.95 7.50 -4.35
C GLY A 72 4.27 6.65 -5.58
N ASN A 73 5.48 6.06 -5.63
CA ASN A 73 5.87 5.19 -6.72
C ASN A 73 5.11 3.85 -6.66
N LEU A 74 4.99 3.24 -5.48
CA LEU A 74 4.28 1.96 -5.36
C LEU A 74 2.80 2.07 -5.72
N GLY A 75 2.13 3.15 -5.32
CA GLY A 75 0.75 3.41 -5.72
C GLY A 75 0.57 3.61 -7.24
N ASN A 76 1.60 4.13 -7.92
CA ASN A 76 1.62 4.31 -9.37
C ASN A 76 1.92 3.00 -10.13
N ILE A 77 2.68 2.08 -9.52
CA ILE A 77 2.93 0.75 -10.08
C ILE A 77 1.71 -0.15 -9.84
N VAL A 78 1.27 -0.26 -8.59
CA VAL A 78 0.09 -1.03 -8.19
C VAL A 78 -1.13 -0.13 -8.31
N THR A 79 -1.60 0.07 -9.54
CA THR A 79 -2.84 0.83 -9.81
C THR A 79 -4.07 0.01 -9.43
N ASP A 80 -5.24 0.66 -9.33
CA ASP A 80 -6.52 -0.05 -9.19
C ASP A 80 -6.75 -1.02 -10.35
N ALA A 81 -6.40 -0.63 -11.58
CA ALA A 81 -6.52 -1.49 -12.76
C ALA A 81 -5.68 -2.76 -12.63
N PHE A 82 -4.40 -2.63 -12.23
CA PHE A 82 -3.51 -3.78 -12.04
C PHE A 82 -4.03 -4.69 -10.91
N PHE A 83 -4.30 -4.13 -9.73
CA PHE A 83 -4.73 -4.92 -8.57
C PHE A 83 -6.08 -5.61 -8.82
N ASN A 84 -7.07 -4.88 -9.33
CA ASN A 84 -8.39 -5.45 -9.63
C ASN A 84 -8.32 -6.45 -10.79
N GLY A 85 -7.38 -6.27 -11.73
CA GLY A 85 -7.12 -7.24 -12.80
C GLY A 85 -6.63 -8.60 -12.29
N ILE A 86 -5.99 -8.65 -11.12
CA ILE A 86 -5.66 -9.90 -10.41
C ILE A 86 -6.92 -10.45 -9.76
N ALA A 87 -7.58 -9.66 -8.90
CA ALA A 87 -8.73 -10.08 -8.11
C ALA A 87 -9.95 -10.50 -8.95
N ASN A 88 -10.09 -10.01 -10.19
CA ASN A 88 -11.18 -10.35 -11.09
C ASN A 88 -10.97 -11.65 -11.87
N ARG A 89 -9.79 -12.30 -11.77
CA ARG A 89 -9.59 -13.67 -12.28
C ARG A 89 -10.30 -14.71 -11.42
N ALA A 90 -10.47 -14.41 -10.14
CA ALA A 90 -11.20 -15.22 -9.20
C ALA A 90 -12.71 -15.11 -9.45
N GLY A 91 -13.42 -16.23 -9.28
CA GLY A 91 -14.87 -16.27 -9.41
C GLY A 91 -15.60 -15.42 -8.36
N ALA A 92 -16.84 -15.03 -8.66
CA ALA A 92 -17.63 -14.18 -7.76
C ALA A 92 -17.86 -14.78 -6.35
N ASN A 93 -17.87 -16.12 -6.25
CA ASN A 93 -18.11 -16.86 -5.01
C ASN A 93 -16.82 -17.13 -4.19
N CYS A 94 -15.69 -16.53 -4.56
CA CYS A 94 -14.44 -16.75 -3.85
C CYS A 94 -14.48 -16.20 -2.41
N PRO A 95 -14.02 -16.96 -1.41
CA PRO A 95 -14.09 -16.57 0.01
C PRO A 95 -13.22 -15.35 0.36
N GLY A 96 -12.26 -14.99 -0.48
CA GLY A 96 -11.43 -13.78 -0.38
C GLY A 96 -12.05 -12.53 -1.01
N ARG A 97 -13.23 -12.62 -1.65
CA ARG A 97 -13.88 -11.48 -2.30
C ARG A 97 -14.17 -10.38 -1.26
N GLY A 98 -13.69 -9.17 -1.52
CA GLY A 98 -13.85 -8.02 -0.61
C GLY A 98 -12.88 -7.99 0.57
N PHE A 99 -12.13 -9.07 0.82
CA PHE A 99 -11.11 -9.10 1.87
C PHE A 99 -9.81 -8.44 1.41
N TYR A 100 -9.25 -8.90 0.28
CA TYR A 100 -8.03 -8.33 -0.27
C TYR A 100 -8.36 -7.08 -1.07
N THR A 101 -7.89 -5.93 -0.58
CA THR A 101 -8.07 -4.64 -1.24
C THR A 101 -6.74 -3.98 -1.52
N ARG A 102 -6.68 -3.17 -2.58
CA ARG A 102 -5.51 -2.36 -2.89
C ARG A 102 -5.13 -1.43 -1.74
N SER A 103 -6.11 -0.85 -1.06
CA SER A 103 -5.88 0.03 0.08
C SER A 103 -5.23 -0.72 1.25
N ALA A 104 -5.68 -1.94 1.58
CA ALA A 104 -5.05 -2.75 2.62
C ALA A 104 -3.61 -3.12 2.24
N PHE A 105 -3.35 -3.45 0.97
CA PHE A 105 -1.99 -3.70 0.47
C PHE A 105 -1.10 -2.45 0.62
N LEU A 106 -1.53 -1.29 0.14
CA LEU A 106 -0.75 -0.05 0.23
C LEU A 106 -0.55 0.40 1.68
N GLN A 107 -1.51 0.15 2.57
CA GLN A 107 -1.37 0.40 4.00
C GLN A 107 -0.32 -0.54 4.64
N ALA A 108 -0.33 -1.82 4.29
CA ALA A 108 0.65 -2.79 4.75
C ALA A 108 2.07 -2.47 4.24
N ALA A 109 2.20 -2.07 2.97
CA ALA A 109 3.46 -1.73 2.34
C ALA A 109 4.20 -0.56 3.02
N ARG A 110 3.50 0.33 3.73
CA ARG A 110 4.12 1.41 4.52
C ARG A 110 5.04 0.89 5.63
N SER A 111 4.81 -0.33 6.10
CA SER A 111 5.68 -0.98 7.08
C SER A 111 6.99 -1.52 6.47
N TYR A 112 7.11 -1.52 5.14
CA TYR A 112 8.25 -2.07 4.40
C TYR A 112 8.69 -1.10 3.30
N PRO A 113 9.27 0.06 3.67
CA PRO A 113 9.55 1.16 2.74
C PRO A 113 10.56 0.82 1.63
N GLN A 114 11.30 -0.29 1.74
CA GLN A 114 12.20 -0.76 0.68
C GLN A 114 11.48 -1.54 -0.44
N PHE A 115 10.27 -2.07 -0.19
CA PHE A 115 9.53 -2.86 -1.16
C PHE A 115 9.08 -2.01 -2.35
N GLY A 116 9.36 -2.47 -3.58
CA GLY A 116 8.95 -1.78 -4.80
C GLY A 116 9.68 -0.46 -4.99
N THR A 117 10.94 -0.39 -4.56
CA THR A 117 11.81 0.79 -4.72
C THR A 117 13.04 0.47 -5.58
N GLY A 118 13.93 1.45 -5.78
CA GLY A 118 15.07 1.34 -6.69
C GLY A 118 14.79 1.94 -8.06
N SER A 119 15.48 1.44 -9.10
CA SER A 119 15.19 1.87 -10.48
C SER A 119 13.77 1.44 -10.87
N GLN A 120 13.17 2.15 -11.82
CA GLN A 120 11.79 1.90 -12.24
C GLN A 120 11.55 0.44 -12.65
N ASP A 121 12.50 -0.15 -13.38
CA ASP A 121 12.43 -1.56 -13.79
C ASP A 121 12.58 -2.53 -12.62
N VAL A 122 13.49 -2.25 -11.67
CA VAL A 122 13.65 -3.09 -10.48
C VAL A 122 12.38 -3.08 -9.63
N ALA A 123 11.81 -1.91 -9.39
CA ALA A 123 10.58 -1.75 -8.62
C ALA A 123 9.39 -2.48 -9.27
N ARG A 124 9.18 -2.29 -10.57
CA ARG A 124 8.11 -2.97 -11.33
C ARG A 124 8.29 -4.47 -11.35
N ARG A 125 9.52 -4.95 -11.53
CA ARG A 125 9.83 -6.38 -11.56
C ARG A 125 9.62 -7.02 -10.19
N GLU A 126 10.01 -6.36 -9.11
CA GLU A 126 9.72 -6.83 -7.76
C GLU A 126 8.22 -6.94 -7.50
N VAL A 127 7.45 -5.91 -7.85
CA VAL A 127 5.98 -5.91 -7.71
C VAL A 127 5.35 -7.04 -8.53
N ALA A 128 5.76 -7.21 -9.79
CA ALA A 128 5.29 -8.31 -10.64
C ALA A 128 5.61 -9.67 -10.01
N ALA A 129 6.82 -9.85 -9.47
CA ALA A 129 7.24 -11.10 -8.84
C ALA A 129 6.43 -11.41 -7.59
N PHE A 130 6.24 -10.43 -6.69
CA PHE A 130 5.42 -10.57 -5.49
C PHE A 130 4.00 -11.00 -5.85
N PHE A 131 3.34 -10.26 -6.75
CA PHE A 131 1.96 -10.58 -7.12
C PHE A 131 1.82 -11.88 -7.94
N ALA A 132 2.85 -12.31 -8.66
CA ALA A 132 2.86 -13.62 -9.33
C ALA A 132 2.80 -14.77 -8.33
N HIS A 133 3.58 -14.67 -7.25
CA HIS A 133 3.51 -15.63 -6.16
C HIS A 133 2.18 -15.55 -5.43
N VAL A 134 1.71 -14.35 -5.06
CA VAL A 134 0.40 -14.18 -4.42
C VAL A 134 -0.72 -14.81 -5.24
N THR A 135 -0.71 -14.60 -6.56
CA THR A 135 -1.70 -15.17 -7.47
C THR A 135 -1.67 -16.68 -7.47
N HIS A 136 -0.48 -17.28 -7.48
CA HIS A 136 -0.31 -18.72 -7.40
C HIS A 136 -0.82 -19.28 -6.07
N GLU A 137 -0.39 -18.70 -4.94
CA GLU A 137 -0.71 -19.22 -3.60
C GLU A 137 -2.19 -19.11 -3.25
N THR A 138 -2.86 -18.06 -3.73
CA THR A 138 -4.24 -17.75 -3.32
C THR A 138 -5.28 -18.05 -4.38
N GLY A 139 -4.89 -18.55 -5.56
CA GLY A 139 -5.79 -18.68 -6.70
C GLY A 139 -6.35 -17.32 -7.13
N SER A 140 -5.47 -16.34 -7.37
CA SER A 140 -5.83 -14.96 -7.74
C SER A 140 -6.64 -14.21 -6.66
N LEU A 141 -6.15 -14.23 -5.42
CA LEU A 141 -6.81 -13.61 -4.24
C LEU A 141 -8.15 -14.26 -3.87
N CYS A 142 -8.40 -15.50 -4.33
CA CYS A 142 -9.62 -16.24 -4.02
C CYS A 142 -9.63 -16.78 -2.59
N TYR A 143 -8.49 -17.30 -2.11
CA TYR A 143 -8.38 -17.98 -0.83
C TYR A 143 -7.60 -17.14 0.20
N ARG A 144 -8.15 -17.06 1.41
CA ARG A 144 -7.52 -16.46 2.60
C ARG A 144 -6.76 -17.48 3.43
N GLU A 145 -7.14 -18.74 3.27
CA GLU A 145 -6.70 -19.89 4.04
C GLU A 145 -6.45 -21.05 3.08
N GLU A 146 -5.51 -21.91 3.41
CA GLU A 146 -5.24 -23.16 2.70
C GLU A 146 -6.52 -24.00 2.63
N ILE A 147 -6.82 -24.55 1.46
CA ILE A 147 -7.96 -25.45 1.29
C ILE A 147 -7.74 -26.71 2.13
N GLY A 148 -8.61 -26.92 3.11
CA GLY A 148 -8.47 -28.02 4.07
C GLY A 148 -7.39 -27.78 5.13
N GLY A 149 -6.81 -26.59 5.23
CA GLY A 149 -5.77 -26.27 6.20
C GLY A 149 -6.19 -26.52 7.64
N ALA A 150 -7.45 -26.26 8.00
CA ALA A 150 -7.97 -26.47 9.35
C ALA A 150 -7.90 -27.93 9.85
N SER A 151 -7.68 -28.92 8.98
CA SER A 151 -7.44 -30.31 9.37
C SER A 151 -5.96 -30.65 9.58
N ARG A 152 -5.07 -29.67 9.44
CA ARG A 152 -3.62 -29.79 9.55
C ARG A 152 -3.09 -28.75 10.55
N ASP A 153 -2.27 -29.18 11.49
CA ASP A 153 -1.75 -28.31 12.54
C ASP A 153 -0.54 -27.47 12.11
N TYR A 154 0.29 -27.98 11.17
CA TYR A 154 1.53 -27.33 10.73
C TYR A 154 2.39 -26.89 11.93
N CYS A 155 2.52 -27.75 12.92
CA CYS A 155 3.29 -27.49 14.12
C CYS A 155 4.59 -28.28 14.11
N ASP A 156 5.74 -27.60 14.25
CA ASP A 156 6.97 -28.23 14.69
C ASP A 156 7.04 -28.19 16.22
N GLU A 157 6.66 -29.30 16.85
CA GLU A 157 6.64 -29.48 18.31
C GLU A 157 8.02 -29.37 18.96
N ASN A 158 9.10 -29.50 18.17
CA ASN A 158 10.47 -29.36 18.68
C ASN A 158 10.93 -27.90 18.72
N ASN A 159 10.17 -26.96 18.14
CA ASN A 159 10.54 -25.56 18.10
C ASN A 159 10.24 -24.84 19.44
N ARG A 160 11.25 -24.81 20.31
CA ARG A 160 11.12 -24.18 21.64
C ARG A 160 11.04 -22.66 21.63
N GLU A 161 11.52 -22.01 20.56
CA GLU A 161 11.43 -20.55 20.43
C GLU A 161 10.02 -20.10 20.04
N ASN A 162 9.33 -20.92 19.25
CA ASN A 162 7.99 -20.65 18.75
C ASN A 162 7.07 -21.83 19.08
N PRO A 163 6.78 -22.06 20.38
CA PRO A 163 6.01 -23.23 20.79
C PRO A 163 4.60 -23.21 20.20
N CYS A 164 4.07 -24.40 19.94
CA CYS A 164 2.71 -24.53 19.44
C CYS A 164 1.70 -24.25 20.55
N ALA A 165 0.77 -23.33 20.29
CA ALA A 165 -0.29 -23.04 21.22
C ALA A 165 -1.35 -24.15 21.16
N PRO A 166 -1.90 -24.59 22.31
CA PRO A 166 -2.94 -25.61 22.34
C PRO A 166 -4.12 -25.26 21.43
N ASN A 167 -4.61 -26.25 20.66
CA ASN A 167 -5.75 -26.11 19.74
C ASN A 167 -5.57 -25.03 18.66
N ARG A 168 -4.34 -24.68 18.30
CA ARG A 168 -4.04 -23.77 17.18
C ARG A 168 -3.41 -24.54 16.01
N GLY A 169 -3.84 -24.17 14.80
CA GLY A 169 -3.24 -24.64 13.55
C GLY A 169 -2.54 -23.50 12.82
N TYR A 170 -1.34 -23.77 12.34
CA TYR A 170 -0.47 -22.85 11.62
C TYR A 170 -0.44 -23.13 10.11
N TYR A 171 -1.56 -23.62 9.57
CA TYR A 171 -1.74 -23.83 8.13
C TYR A 171 -1.66 -22.51 7.35
N GLY A 172 -1.59 -22.62 6.01
CA GLY A 172 -1.40 -21.47 5.13
C GLY A 172 -2.49 -20.40 5.30
N ARG A 173 -2.10 -19.16 5.60
CA ARG A 173 -2.99 -18.00 5.58
C ARG A 173 -2.38 -16.81 4.86
N GLY A 174 -3.25 -15.98 4.27
CA GLY A 174 -2.87 -14.74 3.60
C GLY A 174 -2.20 -14.91 2.22
N PRO A 175 -1.67 -13.82 1.65
CA PRO A 175 -1.25 -13.74 0.26
C PRO A 175 -0.10 -14.67 -0.13
N LEU A 176 0.82 -14.95 0.79
CA LEU A 176 1.91 -15.91 0.57
C LEU A 176 1.77 -17.18 1.41
N GLN A 177 0.55 -17.49 1.86
CA GLN A 177 0.21 -18.70 2.62
C GLN A 177 1.20 -18.97 3.78
N LEU A 178 1.36 -17.98 4.67
CA LEU A 178 2.21 -18.10 5.85
C LEU A 178 1.83 -19.39 6.60
N SER A 179 2.82 -20.26 6.79
CA SER A 179 2.63 -21.60 7.34
C SER A 179 3.69 -21.90 8.38
N TRP A 180 3.38 -22.75 9.36
CA TRP A 180 4.22 -23.17 10.47
C TRP A 180 4.44 -22.18 11.61
N ASN A 181 4.43 -22.70 12.85
CA ASN A 181 4.69 -21.96 14.09
C ASN A 181 5.98 -21.12 14.03
N TYR A 182 7.03 -21.66 13.44
CA TYR A 182 8.32 -20.97 13.29
C TYR A 182 8.30 -19.81 12.30
N ASN A 183 7.25 -19.63 11.50
CA ASN A 183 7.04 -18.43 10.70
C ASN A 183 6.02 -17.48 11.34
N TYR A 184 4.93 -18.02 11.90
CA TYR A 184 3.92 -17.21 12.58
C TYR A 184 4.49 -16.47 13.80
N GLY A 185 5.30 -17.12 14.63
CA GLY A 185 5.90 -16.49 15.81
C GLY A 185 6.77 -15.27 15.45
N PRO A 186 7.81 -15.41 14.60
CA PRO A 186 8.64 -14.28 14.20
C PRO A 186 7.88 -13.20 13.42
N ALA A 187 6.94 -13.56 12.54
CA ALA A 187 6.09 -12.59 11.85
C ALA A 187 5.26 -11.77 12.85
N GLY A 188 4.64 -12.45 13.82
CA GLY A 188 3.89 -11.83 14.93
C GLY A 188 4.73 -10.82 15.70
N ARG A 189 5.93 -11.22 16.13
CA ARG A 189 6.89 -10.34 16.83
C ARG A 189 7.28 -9.11 15.99
N SER A 190 7.52 -9.29 14.70
CA SER A 190 7.93 -8.20 13.80
C SER A 190 6.80 -7.22 13.48
N ILE A 191 5.56 -7.70 13.37
CA ILE A 191 4.41 -6.91 12.89
C ILE A 191 3.60 -6.33 14.05
N GLY A 192 3.66 -6.94 15.23
CA GLY A 192 2.90 -6.55 16.42
C GLY A 192 1.54 -7.27 16.54
N PHE A 193 1.50 -8.58 16.25
CA PHE A 193 0.35 -9.44 16.55
C PHE A 193 0.78 -10.73 17.25
N ASP A 194 -0.14 -11.40 17.93
CA ASP A 194 0.13 -12.69 18.56
C ASP A 194 0.03 -13.83 17.54
N GLY A 195 1.15 -14.13 16.88
CA GLY A 195 1.18 -15.18 15.85
C GLY A 195 1.04 -16.61 16.38
N LEU A 196 1.29 -16.86 17.67
CA LEU A 196 1.22 -18.20 18.23
C LEU A 196 -0.19 -18.48 18.79
N ASN A 197 -0.77 -17.55 19.53
CA ASN A 197 -2.08 -17.76 20.15
C ASN A 197 -3.27 -17.29 19.31
N ASP A 198 -3.06 -16.46 18.28
CA ASP A 198 -4.09 -15.99 17.34
C ASP A 198 -3.59 -16.00 15.88
N PRO A 199 -3.18 -17.15 15.33
CA PRO A 199 -2.75 -17.23 13.92
C PRO A 199 -3.88 -16.89 12.94
N ASP A 200 -5.14 -17.05 13.34
CA ASP A 200 -6.32 -16.74 12.55
C ASP A 200 -6.43 -15.26 12.20
N ILE A 201 -5.78 -14.37 12.94
CA ILE A 201 -5.76 -12.93 12.63
C ILE A 201 -5.23 -12.64 11.22
N VAL A 202 -4.32 -13.48 10.70
CA VAL A 202 -3.77 -13.37 9.33
C VAL A 202 -4.86 -13.59 8.28
N ALA A 203 -5.88 -14.39 8.60
CA ALA A 203 -7.05 -14.54 7.74
C ALA A 203 -8.14 -13.51 8.07
N ARG A 204 -8.23 -12.93 9.27
CA ARG A 204 -9.31 -12.00 9.68
C ARG A 204 -9.04 -10.52 9.41
N ASP A 205 -7.78 -10.08 9.42
CA ASP A 205 -7.40 -8.68 9.19
C ASP A 205 -6.60 -8.58 7.87
N PRO A 206 -7.10 -7.85 6.85
CA PRO A 206 -6.45 -7.80 5.54
C PRO A 206 -5.13 -7.03 5.54
N VAL A 207 -4.94 -6.07 6.45
CA VAL A 207 -3.67 -5.33 6.58
C VAL A 207 -2.62 -6.23 7.21
N ILE A 208 -2.96 -6.96 8.28
CA ILE A 208 -2.06 -7.95 8.87
C ILE A 208 -1.75 -9.05 7.86
N SER A 209 -2.75 -9.51 7.10
CA SER A 209 -2.58 -10.47 6.02
C SER A 209 -1.53 -10.04 4.99
N PHE A 210 -1.60 -8.80 4.49
CA PHE A 210 -0.57 -8.30 3.58
C PHE A 210 0.78 -8.07 4.28
N ARG A 211 0.78 -7.64 5.55
CA ARG A 211 2.02 -7.46 6.30
C ARG A 211 2.77 -8.78 6.48
N THR A 212 2.10 -9.90 6.72
CA THR A 212 2.80 -11.19 6.82
C THR A 212 3.42 -11.63 5.50
N ALA A 213 2.73 -11.39 4.37
CA ALA A 213 3.28 -11.65 3.04
C ALA A 213 4.49 -10.76 2.74
N LEU A 214 4.40 -9.46 3.03
CA LEU A 214 5.51 -8.53 2.86
C LEU A 214 6.67 -8.84 3.81
N TRP A 215 6.39 -9.22 5.05
CA TRP A 215 7.41 -9.69 6.00
C TRP A 215 8.18 -10.88 5.41
N PHE A 216 7.48 -11.91 4.94
CA PHE A 216 8.13 -13.07 4.35
C PHE A 216 8.95 -12.66 3.13
N TRP A 217 8.38 -11.84 2.25
CA TRP A 217 9.02 -11.36 1.04
C TRP A 217 10.32 -10.59 1.34
N MET A 218 10.27 -9.64 2.27
CA MET A 218 11.43 -8.81 2.59
C MET A 218 12.56 -9.60 3.24
N ASN A 219 12.23 -10.63 4.02
CA ASN A 219 13.23 -11.48 4.66
C ASN A 219 13.83 -12.55 3.70
N ASN A 220 13.07 -13.01 2.70
CA ASN A 220 13.46 -14.20 1.93
C ASN A 220 13.60 -13.98 0.42
N CYS A 221 12.91 -13.00 -0.16
CA CYS A 221 12.73 -12.84 -1.61
C CYS A 221 13.27 -11.51 -2.16
N HIS A 222 13.10 -10.39 -1.43
CA HIS A 222 13.44 -9.03 -1.88
C HIS A 222 14.84 -8.95 -2.50
N ASN A 223 15.86 -9.31 -1.73
CA ASN A 223 17.26 -9.26 -2.19
C ASN A 223 17.50 -10.11 -3.45
N ARG A 224 16.78 -11.23 -3.61
CA ARG A 224 16.98 -12.14 -4.75
C ARG A 224 16.55 -11.49 -6.06
N ILE A 225 15.39 -10.85 -6.08
CA ILE A 225 14.87 -10.21 -7.29
C ILE A 225 15.55 -8.86 -7.56
N THR A 226 15.85 -8.09 -6.52
CA THR A 226 16.46 -6.76 -6.66
C THR A 226 17.97 -6.79 -6.93
N SER A 227 18.65 -7.90 -6.60
CA SER A 227 20.10 -8.08 -6.84
C SER A 227 20.41 -8.95 -8.07
N GLY A 228 19.42 -9.17 -8.95
CA GLY A 228 19.62 -9.82 -10.24
C GLY A 228 19.72 -11.34 -10.22
N GLN A 229 19.35 -12.03 -9.13
CA GLN A 229 19.33 -13.50 -9.10
C GLN A 229 18.19 -14.09 -9.94
N GLY A 230 17.14 -13.29 -10.22
CA GLY A 230 16.00 -13.65 -11.06
C GLY A 230 14.84 -14.30 -10.31
N PHE A 231 13.70 -14.41 -11.00
CA PHE A 231 12.44 -14.91 -10.43
C PHE A 231 12.49 -16.38 -9.98
N GLY A 232 13.31 -17.21 -10.62
CA GLY A 232 13.56 -18.59 -10.19
C GLY A 232 14.12 -18.67 -8.77
N SER A 233 14.91 -17.68 -8.35
CA SER A 233 15.45 -17.59 -6.99
C SER A 233 14.35 -17.31 -5.96
N THR A 234 13.31 -16.52 -6.30
CA THR A 234 12.17 -16.26 -5.40
C THR A 234 11.25 -17.48 -5.29
N ILE A 235 11.06 -18.24 -6.38
CA ILE A 235 10.37 -19.55 -6.33
C ILE A 235 11.07 -20.47 -5.34
N ARG A 236 12.40 -20.60 -5.46
CA ARG A 236 13.19 -21.44 -4.55
C ARG A 236 13.09 -21.01 -3.08
N ALA A 237 12.98 -19.70 -2.84
CA ALA A 237 12.83 -19.16 -1.49
C ALA A 237 11.46 -19.44 -0.87
N ILE A 238 10.40 -19.44 -1.69
CA ILE A 238 9.02 -19.70 -1.25
C ILE A 238 8.78 -21.19 -1.09
N ASN A 239 9.16 -22.00 -2.08
CA ASN A 239 8.98 -23.43 -2.05
C ASN A 239 10.09 -24.13 -2.85
N SER A 240 11.18 -24.48 -2.17
CA SER A 240 12.33 -25.13 -2.79
C SER A 240 12.01 -26.52 -3.36
N MET A 241 10.93 -27.17 -2.89
CA MET A 241 10.50 -28.49 -3.37
C MET A 241 9.91 -28.46 -4.80
N GLU A 242 9.51 -27.29 -5.30
CA GLU A 242 9.02 -27.16 -6.69
C GLU A 242 10.18 -27.17 -7.71
N CYS A 243 11.37 -26.78 -7.27
CA CYS A 243 12.55 -26.60 -8.11
C CYS A 243 13.24 -27.92 -8.47
N ASN A 244 14.21 -27.85 -9.38
CA ASN A 244 15.06 -28.95 -9.83
C ASN A 244 14.25 -30.16 -10.35
N GLY A 245 13.10 -29.88 -10.97
CA GLY A 245 12.19 -30.91 -11.50
C GLY A 245 11.17 -31.44 -10.49
N GLY A 246 11.11 -30.90 -9.27
CA GLY A 246 10.17 -31.37 -8.23
C GLY A 246 8.70 -31.13 -8.58
N ASN A 247 8.36 -29.95 -9.11
CA ASN A 247 7.02 -29.69 -9.65
C ASN A 247 7.03 -28.69 -10.82
N PRO A 248 7.37 -29.15 -12.04
CA PRO A 248 7.51 -28.28 -13.22
C PRO A 248 6.23 -27.50 -13.58
N ASN A 249 5.04 -28.05 -13.27
CA ASN A 249 3.77 -27.41 -13.56
C ASN A 249 3.55 -26.17 -12.67
N THR A 250 3.83 -26.27 -11.37
CA THR A 250 3.73 -25.12 -10.45
C THR A 250 4.72 -24.01 -10.80
N VAL A 251 5.98 -24.36 -11.07
CA VAL A 251 7.00 -23.42 -11.58
C VAL A 251 6.51 -22.73 -12.85
N THR A 252 5.95 -23.49 -13.80
CA THR A 252 5.41 -22.93 -15.04
C THR A 252 4.29 -21.93 -14.77
N ALA A 253 3.34 -22.25 -13.89
CA ALA A 253 2.24 -21.38 -13.54
C ALA A 253 2.75 -20.05 -12.94
N ARG A 254 3.67 -20.11 -11.96
CA ARG A 254 4.28 -18.91 -11.36
C ARG A 254 4.98 -18.03 -12.41
N VAL A 255 5.77 -18.65 -13.30
CA VAL A 255 6.47 -17.94 -14.38
C VAL A 255 5.51 -17.27 -15.36
N ASN A 256 4.39 -17.92 -15.66
CA ASN A 256 3.38 -17.35 -16.54
C ASN A 256 2.71 -16.12 -15.92
N TYR A 257 2.34 -16.18 -14.63
CA TYR A 257 1.83 -15.00 -13.92
C TYR A 257 2.87 -13.88 -13.87
N PHE A 258 4.13 -14.21 -13.59
CA PHE A 258 5.20 -13.22 -13.55
C PHE A 258 5.39 -12.50 -14.90
N ARG A 259 5.43 -13.25 -16.00
CA ARG A 259 5.53 -12.67 -17.35
C ARG A 259 4.34 -11.79 -17.68
N ASP A 260 3.14 -12.25 -17.37
CA ASP A 260 1.91 -11.48 -17.56
C ASP A 260 1.92 -10.17 -16.78
N TYR A 261 2.34 -10.18 -15.51
CA TYR A 261 2.44 -8.96 -14.70
C TYR A 261 3.59 -8.04 -15.14
N CYS A 262 4.72 -8.59 -15.56
CA CYS A 262 5.79 -7.80 -16.19
C CYS A 262 5.30 -7.10 -17.46
N ASN A 263 4.51 -7.78 -18.30
CA ASN A 263 3.91 -7.18 -19.49
C ASN A 263 2.93 -6.05 -19.13
N GLN A 264 2.06 -6.26 -18.15
CA GLN A 264 1.12 -5.23 -17.68
C GLN A 264 1.82 -4.00 -17.08
N LEU A 265 2.95 -4.20 -16.41
CA LEU A 265 3.75 -3.13 -15.82
C LEU A 265 4.78 -2.52 -16.78
N GLY A 266 4.90 -3.04 -18.01
CA GLY A 266 5.83 -2.55 -19.03
C GLY A 266 7.30 -2.71 -18.62
N VAL A 267 7.66 -3.88 -18.10
CA VAL A 267 9.04 -4.20 -17.68
C VAL A 267 9.49 -5.55 -18.23
N ASP A 268 10.78 -5.65 -18.60
CA ASP A 268 11.37 -6.93 -19.00
C ASP A 268 11.45 -7.89 -17.78
N PRO A 269 11.02 -9.17 -17.90
CA PRO A 269 11.09 -10.14 -16.81
C PRO A 269 12.52 -10.48 -16.33
N GLY A 270 13.53 -10.23 -17.15
CA GLY A 270 14.90 -10.62 -16.90
C GLY A 270 15.17 -12.10 -17.17
N ALA A 271 16.39 -12.52 -16.84
CA ALA A 271 16.85 -13.91 -16.95
C ALA A 271 16.48 -14.73 -15.71
N ASN A 272 16.84 -16.03 -15.72
CA ASN A 272 16.72 -16.94 -14.57
C ASN A 272 15.29 -17.01 -14.01
N LEU A 273 14.31 -17.12 -14.90
CA LEU A 273 12.90 -17.16 -14.51
C LEU A 273 12.50 -18.45 -13.81
N ARG A 274 13.28 -19.51 -13.97
CA ARG A 274 12.94 -20.85 -13.50
C ARG A 274 13.96 -21.32 -12.48
N CYS A 275 13.49 -22.20 -11.62
CA CYS A 275 14.25 -23.20 -10.91
C CYS A 275 13.65 -24.57 -11.32
#